data_AF-A0A560S9Z8-F1
#
_entry.id   AF-A0A560S9Z8-F1
#
_cell.length_a   1.000
_cell.length_b   1.000
_cell.length_c   1.000
_cell.angle_alpha   90.00
_cell.angle_beta   90.00
_cell.angle_gamma   90.00
#
_symmetry.space_group_name_H-M   'P 1'
#
loop_
_entity.id
_entity.type
_entity.pdbx_description
1 polymer ?
#
loop_
_entity_poly.entity_id
_entity_poly.type
_entity_poly.pdbx_seq_one_letter_code
_entity_poly.pdbx_strand_id
1 'polypeptide(L)'
;MPLAIHQALNEWFVDRFGVGYRERALFCTGDALIASGYLTSSSSRILIEPIGDYSVCYSSMCKDLFAHYQFYWSAPGTTVQKIRDDMDSLGFVHCDNGGLEEAASSGCEVMVVAEHFRYSIC
;
A
#
# COMPACT_ATOMS: atom_id res chain seq x y z
N MET A 1 -8.39 6.03 9.72
CA MET A 1 -8.39 4.63 10.18
C MET A 1 -8.15 4.61 11.69
N PRO A 2 -8.95 3.88 12.47
CA PRO A 2 -8.71 3.70 13.91
C PRO A 2 -7.34 3.06 14.18
N LEU A 3 -6.66 3.49 15.26
CA LEU A 3 -5.29 3.08 15.55
C LEU A 3 -5.13 1.55 15.67
N ALA A 4 -6.04 0.87 16.38
CA ALA A 4 -5.97 -0.58 16.55
C ALA A 4 -6.08 -1.35 15.22
N ILE A 5 -6.85 -0.83 14.26
CA ILE A 5 -6.98 -1.42 12.92
C ILE A 5 -5.68 -1.19 12.15
N HIS A 6 -5.15 0.03 12.21
CA HIS A 6 -3.88 0.35 11.57
C HIS A 6 -2.74 -0.55 12.07
N GLN A 7 -2.68 -0.78 13.39
CA GLN A 7 -1.71 -1.67 14.02
C GLN A 7 -1.90 -3.12 13.57
N ALA A 8 -3.14 -3.64 13.59
CA ALA A 8 -3.42 -5.01 13.14
C ALA A 8 -3.01 -5.24 11.68
N LEU A 9 -3.26 -4.27 10.79
CA LEU A 9 -2.83 -4.34 9.40
C LEU A 9 -1.30 -4.31 9.28
N ASN A 10 -0.63 -3.41 9.99
CA ASN A 10 0.83 -3.33 9.96
C ASN A 10 1.49 -4.61 10.49
N GLU A 11 1.00 -5.13 11.62
CA GLU A 11 1.46 -6.39 12.23
C GLU A 11 1.31 -7.55 11.24
N TRP A 12 0.21 -7.62 10.50
CA TRP A 12 0.06 -8.65 9.46
C TRP A 12 1.16 -8.55 8.39
N PHE A 13 1.49 -7.35 7.90
CA PHE A 13 2.59 -7.18 6.94
C PHE A 13 3.96 -7.54 7.52
N VAL A 14 4.22 -7.17 8.79
CA VAL A 14 5.45 -7.53 9.50
C VAL A 14 5.56 -9.05 9.67
N ASP A 15 4.50 -9.70 10.12
CA ASP A 15 4.49 -11.15 10.32
C ASP A 15 4.65 -11.91 9.01
N ARG A 16 4.04 -11.41 7.92
CA ARG A 16 4.02 -12.10 6.63
C ARG A 16 5.28 -11.88 5.81
N PHE A 17 5.81 -10.65 5.80
CA PHE A 17 6.90 -10.24 4.91
C PHE A 17 8.11 -9.66 5.63
N GLY A 18 8.05 -9.50 6.96
CA GLY A 18 9.12 -8.85 7.73
C GLY A 18 9.19 -7.33 7.56
N VAL A 19 8.21 -6.71 6.88
CA VAL A 19 8.22 -5.28 6.54
C VAL A 19 6.95 -4.60 7.03
N GLY A 20 7.11 -3.56 7.86
CA GLY A 20 6.03 -2.69 8.32
C GLY A 20 5.57 -1.72 7.22
N TYR A 21 4.87 -2.21 6.21
CA TYR A 21 4.45 -1.38 5.08
C TYR A 21 3.55 -0.21 5.50
N ARG A 22 2.69 -0.38 6.51
CA ARG A 22 1.78 0.68 6.93
C ARG A 22 2.46 1.80 7.70
N GLU A 23 3.67 1.58 8.22
CA GLU A 23 4.42 2.58 8.98
C GLU A 23 5.62 3.18 8.22
N ARG A 24 6.18 2.44 7.23
CA ARG A 24 7.42 2.83 6.53
C ARG A 24 7.25 3.19 5.06
N ALA A 25 6.17 2.75 4.42
CA ALA A 25 6.07 2.83 2.96
C ALA A 25 5.62 4.21 2.47
N LEU A 26 6.06 4.53 1.25
CA LEU A 26 5.33 5.45 0.39
C LEU A 26 4.21 4.71 -0.30
N PHE A 27 3.02 5.29 -0.28
CA PHE A 27 1.84 4.79 -0.99
C PHE A 27 1.73 5.49 -2.34
N CYS A 28 1.68 4.71 -3.41
CA CYS A 28 1.59 5.20 -4.77
C CYS A 28 0.70 4.29 -5.62
N THR A 29 0.60 4.58 -6.91
CA THR A 29 -0.13 3.76 -7.88
C THR A 29 0.56 3.85 -9.22
N GLY A 30 0.47 2.77 -10.01
CA GLY A 30 0.90 2.79 -11.42
C GLY A 30 -0.11 3.47 -12.36
N ASP A 31 -1.32 3.80 -11.88
CA ASP A 31 -2.36 4.42 -12.70
C ASP A 31 -2.32 5.96 -12.57
N ALA A 32 -1.94 6.62 -13.66
CA ALA A 32 -1.84 8.08 -13.72
C ALA A 32 -3.19 8.80 -13.52
N LEU A 33 -4.32 8.18 -13.85
CA LEU A 33 -5.66 8.74 -13.62
C LEU A 33 -6.01 8.66 -12.14
N ILE A 34 -5.73 7.54 -11.47
CA ILE A 34 -5.91 7.40 -10.03
C ILE A 34 -5.03 8.43 -9.30
N ALA A 35 -3.75 8.55 -9.66
CA ALA A 35 -2.85 9.54 -9.08
C ALA A 35 -3.38 10.97 -9.26
N SER A 36 -3.89 11.31 -10.45
CA SER A 36 -4.49 12.62 -10.72
C SER A 36 -5.76 12.89 -9.91
N GLY A 37 -6.48 11.84 -9.47
CA GLY A 37 -7.65 11.98 -8.60
C GLY A 37 -7.31 12.55 -7.21
N TYR A 38 -6.04 12.47 -6.80
CA TYR A 38 -5.56 13.04 -5.53
C TYR A 38 -5.03 14.47 -5.65
N LEU A 39 -5.04 15.07 -6.85
CA LEU A 39 -4.53 16.42 -7.05
C LEU A 39 -5.45 17.48 -6.44
N THR A 40 -4.84 18.38 -5.68
CA THR A 40 -5.40 19.64 -5.19
C THR A 40 -4.64 20.83 -5.82
N SER A 41 -5.12 22.04 -5.57
CA SER A 41 -4.48 23.28 -6.04
C SER A 41 -3.05 23.49 -5.50
N SER A 42 -2.65 22.78 -4.45
CA SER A 42 -1.34 22.90 -3.80
C SER A 42 -0.48 21.63 -3.92
N SER A 43 -0.92 20.63 -4.68
CA SER A 43 -0.20 19.37 -4.86
C SER A 43 0.33 19.22 -6.27
N SER A 44 1.32 18.34 -6.45
CA SER A 44 1.85 17.98 -7.77
C SER A 44 1.89 16.47 -7.91
N ARG A 45 1.64 16.00 -9.12
CA ARG A 45 1.86 14.59 -9.47
C ARG A 45 3.35 14.43 -9.75
N ILE A 46 3.94 13.44 -9.11
CA ILE A 46 5.35 13.10 -9.29
C ILE A 46 5.49 11.63 -9.66
N LEU A 47 6.50 11.32 -10.46
CA LEU A 47 7.03 9.97 -10.55
C LEU A 47 8.07 9.81 -9.45
N ILE A 48 8.04 8.67 -8.77
CA ILE A 48 9.01 8.29 -7.75
C ILE A 48 9.67 6.98 -8.16
N GLU A 49 10.93 6.83 -7.81
CA GLU A 49 11.68 5.59 -8.04
C GLU A 49 12.65 5.39 -6.87
N PRO A 50 12.65 4.18 -6.26
CA PRO A 50 13.58 3.88 -5.18
C PRO A 50 15.03 3.85 -5.69
N ILE A 51 15.96 4.26 -4.84
CA ILE A 51 17.41 4.20 -5.11
C ILE A 51 18.04 3.22 -4.11
N GLY A 52 18.79 2.26 -4.62
CA GLY A 52 19.43 1.22 -3.80
C GLY A 52 18.46 0.08 -3.50
N ASP A 53 18.61 -0.53 -2.32
CA ASP A 53 17.74 -1.62 -1.91
C ASP A 53 16.34 -1.12 -1.54
N TYR A 54 15.32 -1.87 -1.96
CA TYR A 54 13.93 -1.55 -1.72
C TYR A 54 13.04 -2.79 -1.64
N SER A 55 11.87 -2.62 -1.03
CA SER A 55 10.82 -3.64 -0.98
C SER A 55 9.51 -3.07 -1.52
N VAL A 56 8.85 -3.82 -2.40
CA VAL A 56 7.55 -3.48 -3.00
C VAL A 56 6.50 -4.44 -2.50
N CYS A 57 5.31 -3.93 -2.14
CA CYS A 57 4.14 -4.73 -1.88
C CYS A 57 2.91 -4.14 -2.57
N TYR A 58 2.11 -5.03 -3.16
CA TYR A 58 0.86 -4.68 -3.82
C TYR A 58 -0.09 -5.87 -3.83
N SER A 59 -1.35 -5.63 -4.18
CA SER A 59 -2.34 -6.67 -4.44
C SER A 59 -3.15 -6.28 -5.67
N SER A 60 -3.33 -7.21 -6.60
CA SER A 60 -4.22 -7.02 -7.76
C SER A 60 -5.71 -7.10 -7.39
N MET A 61 -6.02 -7.47 -6.15
CA MET A 61 -7.39 -7.60 -5.61
C MET A 61 -7.77 -6.41 -4.72
N CYS A 62 -6.80 -5.63 -4.25
CA CYS A 62 -7.01 -4.52 -3.32
C CYS A 62 -6.59 -3.20 -3.97
N LYS A 63 -7.56 -2.46 -4.50
CA LYS A 63 -7.30 -1.15 -5.14
C LYS A 63 -6.76 -0.11 -4.18
N ASP A 64 -7.28 -0.09 -2.96
CA ASP A 64 -6.91 0.86 -1.91
C ASP A 64 -7.26 0.23 -0.56
N LEU A 65 -6.25 -0.02 0.27
CA LEU A 65 -6.45 -0.75 1.52
C LEU A 65 -7.22 0.06 2.55
N PHE A 66 -7.07 1.40 2.54
CA PHE A 66 -7.81 2.26 3.43
C PHE A 66 -9.31 2.22 3.10
N ALA A 67 -9.65 2.37 1.82
CA ALA A 67 -11.02 2.33 1.34
C ALA A 67 -11.64 0.95 1.50
N HIS A 68 -10.86 -0.13 1.37
CA HIS A 68 -11.30 -1.50 1.65
C HIS A 68 -11.78 -1.65 3.10
N TYR A 69 -11.02 -1.11 4.05
CA TYR A 69 -11.37 -1.20 5.46
C TYR A 69 -12.29 -0.08 5.99
N GLN A 70 -12.57 0.96 5.21
CA GLN A 70 -13.30 2.13 5.70
C GLN A 70 -14.70 1.83 6.22
N PHE A 71 -15.36 0.86 5.59
CA PHE A 71 -16.68 0.38 6.00
C PHE A 71 -16.60 -0.78 7.01
N TYR A 72 -15.49 -1.51 7.00
CA TYR A 72 -15.26 -2.66 7.88
C TYR A 72 -15.02 -2.26 9.33
N TRP A 73 -14.21 -1.23 9.59
CA TRP A 73 -13.89 -0.85 10.98
C TRP A 73 -15.05 -0.21 11.73
N SER A 74 -16.09 0.22 11.01
CA SER A 74 -17.32 0.79 11.60
C SER A 74 -18.40 -0.27 11.86
N ALA A 75 -18.19 -1.51 11.38
CA ALA A 75 -19.17 -2.58 11.49
C ALA A 75 -19.18 -3.22 12.89
N PRO A 76 -20.37 -3.50 13.48
CA PRO A 76 -20.45 -4.25 14.71
C PRO A 76 -19.84 -5.66 14.55
N GLY A 77 -18.90 -6.02 15.42
CA GLY A 77 -18.30 -7.36 15.43
C GLY A 77 -17.07 -7.54 14.52
N THR A 78 -16.45 -6.45 14.06
CA THR A 78 -15.09 -6.49 13.49
C THR A 78 -14.08 -6.83 14.58
N THR A 79 -13.30 -7.88 14.36
CA THR A 79 -12.24 -8.37 15.26
C THR A 79 -10.91 -8.38 14.53
N VAL A 80 -9.80 -8.36 15.27
CA VAL A 80 -8.44 -8.47 14.69
C VAL A 80 -8.28 -9.74 13.87
N GLN A 81 -8.85 -10.87 14.33
CA GLN A 81 -8.79 -12.13 13.59
C GLN A 81 -9.47 -12.02 12.23
N LYS A 82 -10.68 -11.42 12.15
CA LYS A 82 -11.38 -11.23 10.87
C LYS A 82 -10.58 -10.37 9.90
N ILE A 83 -9.87 -9.37 10.39
CA ILE A 83 -9.00 -8.52 9.57
C ILE A 83 -7.86 -9.35 9.01
N ARG A 84 -7.21 -10.18 9.84
CA ARG A 84 -6.13 -11.07 9.36
C ARG A 84 -6.61 -12.07 8.32
N ASP A 85 -7.75 -12.72 8.56
CA ASP A 85 -8.34 -13.68 7.61
C ASP A 85 -8.69 -13.01 6.28
N ASP A 86 -9.19 -11.78 6.31
CA ASP A 86 -9.48 -10.98 5.13
C ASP A 86 -8.18 -10.58 4.40
N MET A 87 -7.15 -10.11 5.12
CA MET A 87 -5.83 -9.80 4.56
C MET A 87 -5.19 -11.00 3.86
N ASP A 88 -5.32 -12.21 4.42
CA ASP A 88 -4.85 -13.44 3.80
C ASP A 88 -5.56 -13.71 2.45
N SER A 89 -6.81 -13.28 2.31
CA SER A 89 -7.59 -13.42 1.08
C SER A 89 -7.29 -12.36 0.01
N LEU A 90 -6.67 -11.24 0.39
CA LEU A 90 -6.35 -10.14 -0.52
C LEU A 90 -5.16 -10.43 -1.44
N GLY A 91 -4.44 -11.54 -1.24
CA GLY A 91 -3.43 -11.99 -2.19
C GLY A 91 -2.27 -11.01 -2.38
N PHE A 92 -1.81 -10.37 -1.29
CA PHE A 92 -0.66 -9.48 -1.35
C PHE A 92 0.60 -10.21 -1.81
N VAL A 93 1.31 -9.56 -2.73
CA VAL A 93 2.62 -9.96 -3.24
C VAL A 93 3.66 -9.01 -2.67
N HIS A 94 4.80 -9.57 -2.28
CA HIS A 94 5.98 -8.84 -1.82
C HIS A 94 7.20 -9.24 -2.64
N CYS A 95 7.97 -8.25 -3.08
CA CYS A 95 9.22 -8.44 -3.81
C CYS A 95 10.29 -7.52 -3.24
N ASP A 96 11.49 -8.07 -3.00
CA ASP A 96 12.69 -7.29 -2.74
C ASP A 96 13.43 -7.00 -4.05
N ASN A 97 13.87 -5.76 -4.25
CA ASN A 97 14.68 -5.33 -5.39
C ASN A 97 14.10 -5.70 -6.78
N GLY A 98 12.78 -5.74 -6.89
CA GLY A 98 12.06 -6.03 -8.12
C GLY A 98 10.56 -5.78 -7.98
N GLY A 99 9.77 -6.21 -8.96
CA GLY A 99 8.31 -6.17 -8.88
C GLY A 99 7.67 -4.81 -9.18
N LEU A 100 8.45 -3.76 -9.50
CA LEU A 100 7.91 -2.43 -9.78
C LEU A 100 7.03 -2.40 -11.03
N GLU A 101 7.41 -3.11 -12.10
CA GLU A 101 6.63 -3.14 -13.35
C GLU A 101 5.30 -3.87 -13.15
N GLU A 102 5.32 -4.99 -12.45
CA GLU A 102 4.13 -5.79 -12.13
C GLU A 102 3.21 -5.03 -11.16
N ALA A 103 3.79 -4.38 -10.15
CA ALA A 103 3.05 -3.54 -9.21
C ALA A 103 2.39 -2.36 -9.93
N ALA A 104 3.13 -1.66 -10.81
CA ALA A 104 2.58 -0.56 -11.60
C ALA A 104 1.45 -1.04 -12.54
N SER A 105 1.65 -2.19 -13.18
CA SER A 105 0.66 -2.80 -14.09
C SER A 105 -0.59 -3.30 -13.38
N SER A 106 -0.56 -3.46 -12.06
CA SER A 106 -1.74 -3.89 -11.27
C SER A 106 -2.86 -2.85 -11.24
N GLY A 107 -2.54 -1.57 -11.48
CA GLY A 107 -3.49 -0.46 -11.35
C GLY A 107 -4.05 -0.27 -9.94
N CYS A 108 -3.43 -0.89 -8.93
CA CYS A 108 -3.85 -0.86 -7.54
C CYS A 108 -2.88 -0.01 -6.68
N GLU A 109 -3.17 0.10 -5.39
CA GLU A 109 -2.25 0.67 -4.40
C GLU A 109 -0.95 -0.13 -4.38
N VAL A 110 0.16 0.61 -4.46
CA VAL A 110 1.51 0.09 -4.36
C VAL A 110 2.17 0.71 -3.15
N MET A 111 2.79 -0.13 -2.32
CA MET A 111 3.54 0.28 -1.14
C MET A 111 5.02 0.02 -1.41
N VAL A 112 5.83 1.08 -1.38
CA VAL A 112 7.28 0.99 -1.62
C VAL A 112 8.04 1.47 -0.39
N VAL A 113 8.96 0.63 0.10
CA VAL A 113 9.89 0.97 1.19
C VAL A 113 11.30 1.02 0.60
N ALA A 114 11.98 2.15 0.77
CA ALA A 114 13.38 2.33 0.44
C ALA A 114 13.98 3.41 1.34
N GLU A 115 15.30 3.47 1.46
CA GLU A 115 15.96 4.56 2.20
C GLU A 115 15.94 5.88 1.43
N HIS A 116 16.06 5.80 0.11
CA HIS A 116 16.20 6.95 -0.77
C HIS A 116 15.30 6.81 -1.99
N PHE A 117 14.78 7.94 -2.47
CA PHE A 117 13.96 8.02 -3.68
C PHE A 117 14.46 9.16 -4.56
N ARG A 118 14.46 8.94 -5.86
CA ARG A 118 14.46 10.05 -6.84
C ARG A 118 13.02 10.37 -7.21
N TYR A 119 12.77 11.63 -7.54
CA TYR A 119 11.47 12.05 -8.06
C TYR A 119 11.60 13.01 -9.23
N SER A 120 10.56 13.04 -10.06
CA SER A 120 10.40 14.02 -11.14
C SER A 120 8.95 14.50 -11.21
N ILE A 121 8.74 15.78 -11.47
CA ILE A 121 7.40 16.37 -11.62
C ILE A 121 6.83 16.01 -13.01
N CYS A 122 5.54 15.67 -13.05
CA CYS A 122 4.80 15.28 -14.25
C CYS A 122 3.75 16.29 -14.68
#